data_AF-A0A8J4SL49-F1
#
_entry.id   AF-A0A8J4SL49-F1
#
_cell.length_a   1.000
_cell.length_b   1.000
_cell.length_c   1.000
_cell.angle_alpha   90.00
_cell.angle_beta   90.00
_cell.angle_gamma   90.00
#
_symmetry.space_group_name_H-M   'P 1'
#
loop_
_entity.id
_entity.type
_entity.pdbx_description
1 polymer ?
#
loop_
_entity_poly.entity_id
_entity_poly.type
_entity_poly.pdbx_seq_one_letter_code
_entity_poly.pdbx_strand_id
1 'polypeptide(L)'
;MPRRKSRIVFPPGSCALCHKVENHPLLGDVIEKGDLKFHSNCIFASSGLYQEKTDGRTNREYIEGFHIEAIQREIRRGKSLLCAQCHAPGACVGCVVVSCPSSFHLPCLTKAGGVTIFEGPFPSYCKRHAPKQVCLFITEGLPVYEM
;
A
#
# COMPACT_ATOMS: atom_id res chain seq x y z
N MET A 1 8.06 -12.89 28.42
CA MET A 1 8.40 -13.99 27.49
C MET A 1 8.95 -13.40 26.21
N PRO A 2 10.16 -13.79 25.74
CA PRO A 2 10.65 -13.30 24.46
C PRO A 2 9.78 -13.88 23.34
N ARG A 3 9.09 -13.02 22.58
CA ARG A 3 8.33 -13.45 21.39
C ARG A 3 9.29 -14.19 20.46
N ARG A 4 9.06 -15.49 20.28
CA ARG A 4 9.77 -16.32 19.28
C ARG A 4 9.56 -15.65 17.93
N LYS A 5 10.59 -14.99 17.39
CA LYS A 5 10.54 -14.40 16.04
C LYS A 5 10.39 -15.58 15.07
N SER A 6 9.16 -15.90 14.68
CA SER A 6 8.93 -16.81 13.57
C SER A 6 9.67 -16.20 12.37
N ARG A 7 10.58 -16.97 11.78
CA ARG A 7 11.19 -16.57 10.50
C ARG A 7 10.06 -16.54 9.50
N ILE A 8 9.60 -15.34 9.15
CA ILE A 8 8.61 -15.17 8.11
C ILE A 8 9.33 -15.52 6.80
N VAL A 9 9.00 -16.66 6.22
CA VAL A 9 9.54 -17.11 4.92
C VAL A 9 8.53 -16.68 3.86
N PHE A 10 8.95 -15.80 2.97
CA PHE A 10 8.12 -15.36 1.83
C PHE A 10 8.31 -16.31 0.65
N PRO A 11 7.29 -16.51 -0.20
CA PRO A 11 7.46 -17.27 -1.42
C PRO A 11 8.59 -16.68 -2.28
N PRO A 12 9.46 -17.50 -2.89
CA PRO A 12 10.47 -17.02 -3.83
C PRO A 12 9.84 -16.21 -4.96
N GLY A 13 10.45 -15.10 -5.33
CA GLY A 13 9.93 -14.23 -6.40
C GLY A 13 8.66 -13.45 -6.04
N SER A 14 8.21 -13.48 -4.79
CA SER A 14 7.09 -12.64 -4.34
C SER A 14 7.53 -11.20 -4.08
N CYS A 15 6.56 -10.28 -4.15
CA CYS A 15 6.78 -8.89 -3.78
C CYS A 15 7.18 -8.78 -2.29
N ALA A 16 8.26 -8.06 -1.99
CA ALA A 16 8.78 -7.91 -0.64
C ALA A 16 7.88 -7.10 0.33
N LEU A 17 6.80 -6.48 -0.18
CA LEU A 17 5.85 -5.69 0.61
C LEU A 17 4.49 -6.39 0.80
N CYS A 18 3.98 -7.11 -0.21
CA CYS A 18 2.68 -7.80 -0.09
C CYS A 18 2.78 -9.33 -0.06
N HIS A 19 3.97 -9.89 -0.32
CA HIS A 19 4.28 -11.32 -0.32
C HIS A 19 3.43 -12.14 -1.31
N LYS A 20 2.91 -11.49 -2.35
CA LYS A 20 2.20 -12.11 -3.47
C LYS A 20 3.10 -12.15 -4.70
N VAL A 21 2.89 -13.19 -5.52
CA VAL A 21 3.49 -13.36 -6.85
C VAL A 21 2.52 -12.90 -7.95
N GLU A 22 1.27 -12.58 -7.57
CA GLU A 22 0.20 -12.19 -8.49
C GLU A 22 0.52 -10.88 -9.21
N ASN A 23 0.45 -10.91 -10.55
CA ASN A 23 0.45 -9.73 -11.40
C ASN A 23 -1.00 -9.29 -11.61
N HIS A 24 -1.47 -8.33 -10.83
CA HIS A 24 -2.78 -7.70 -11.02
C HIS A 24 -2.60 -6.24 -11.38
N PRO A 25 -3.33 -5.66 -12.36
CA PRO A 25 -3.12 -4.28 -12.81
C PRO A 25 -3.14 -3.23 -11.66
N LEU A 26 -3.98 -3.42 -10.65
CA LEU A 26 -4.01 -2.56 -9.45
C LEU A 26 -2.71 -2.54 -8.64
N LEU A 27 -1.87 -3.57 -8.75
CA LEU A 27 -0.58 -3.62 -8.07
C LEU A 27 0.50 -2.86 -8.85
N GLY A 28 0.24 -2.50 -10.11
CA GLY A 28 1.21 -1.86 -10.98
C GLY A 28 2.32 -2.81 -11.43
N ASP A 29 3.35 -2.23 -12.04
CA ASP A 29 4.46 -2.97 -12.63
C ASP A 29 5.29 -3.71 -11.58
N VAL A 30 5.90 -4.82 -12.02
CA VAL A 30 6.88 -5.55 -11.21
C VAL A 30 8.26 -4.92 -11.43
N ILE A 31 8.86 -4.46 -10.34
CA ILE A 31 10.20 -3.88 -10.31
C ILE A 31 11.16 -4.84 -9.63
N GLU A 32 12.26 -5.16 -10.29
CA GLU A 32 13.32 -6.03 -9.77
C GLU A 32 14.55 -5.20 -9.37
N LYS A 33 15.05 -5.42 -8.15
CA LYS A 33 16.26 -4.76 -7.64
C LYS A 33 17.08 -5.75 -6.81
N GLY A 34 18.13 -6.28 -7.43
CA GLY A 34 18.88 -7.40 -6.85
C GLY A 34 17.95 -8.61 -6.68
N ASP A 35 17.94 -9.21 -5.49
CA ASP A 35 17.09 -10.37 -5.20
C ASP A 35 15.66 -10.00 -4.77
N LEU A 36 15.33 -8.71 -4.69
CA LEU A 36 14.02 -8.22 -4.27
C LEU A 36 13.14 -7.88 -5.46
N LYS A 37 11.87 -8.28 -5.38
CA LYS A 37 10.82 -7.86 -6.30
C LYS A 37 9.80 -7.00 -5.59
N PHE A 38 9.24 -6.05 -6.32
CA PHE A 38 8.23 -5.14 -5.81
C PHE A 38 7.13 -4.97 -6.84
N HIS A 39 5.90 -4.81 -6.38
CA HIS A 39 4.88 -4.17 -7.18
C HIS A 39 5.00 -2.66 -6.96
N SER A 40 4.99 -1.84 -8.02
CA SER A 40 5.18 -0.39 -7.92
C SER A 40 4.17 0.25 -6.97
N ASN A 41 2.88 -0.11 -7.08
CA ASN A 41 1.84 0.42 -6.21
C ASN A 41 1.96 -0.02 -4.75
N CYS A 42 2.64 -1.15 -4.47
CA CYS A 42 2.95 -1.49 -3.07
C CYS A 42 3.97 -0.53 -2.47
N ILE A 43 4.93 -0.02 -3.26
CA ILE A 43 5.87 1.02 -2.83
C ILE A 43 5.10 2.32 -2.61
N PHE A 44 4.37 2.79 -3.63
CA PHE A 44 3.60 4.04 -3.55
C PHE A 44 2.66 4.08 -2.33
N ALA A 45 1.94 2.99 -2.04
CA ALA A 45 0.96 2.94 -0.96
C ALA A 45 1.56 2.72 0.46
N SER A 46 2.87 2.49 0.59
CA SER A 46 3.49 2.19 1.89
C SER A 46 3.60 3.44 2.76
N SER A 47 3.00 3.41 3.95
CA SER A 47 2.80 4.63 4.77
C SER A 47 4.07 5.21 5.39
N GLY A 48 5.16 4.44 5.46
CA GLY A 48 6.45 4.92 5.96
C GLY A 48 7.40 5.40 4.86
N LEU A 49 6.92 5.57 3.63
CA LEU A 49 7.71 6.06 2.49
C LEU A 49 7.29 7.46 2.08
N TYR A 50 8.28 8.23 1.62
CA TYR A 50 8.11 9.55 1.03
C TYR A 50 8.80 9.56 -0.33
N GLN A 51 8.09 10.01 -1.36
CA GLN A 51 8.64 10.10 -2.70
C GLN A 51 9.50 11.37 -2.80
N GLU A 52 10.81 11.20 -2.96
CA GLU A 52 11.76 12.32 -3.01
C GLU A 52 11.88 12.89 -4.42
N LYS A 53 11.67 12.07 -5.45
CA LYS A 53 11.77 12.45 -6.86
C LYS A 53 10.53 12.05 -7.62
N THR A 54 9.98 12.96 -8.41
CA THR A 54 8.77 12.72 -9.20
C THR A 54 9.06 12.41 -10.67
N ASP A 55 10.34 12.31 -11.05
CA ASP A 55 10.77 11.99 -12.42
C ASP A 55 10.58 10.50 -12.81
N GLY A 56 10.09 9.68 -11.87
CA GLY A 56 9.84 8.25 -12.05
C GLY A 56 11.11 7.42 -12.28
N ARG A 57 12.31 7.98 -12.10
CA ARG A 57 13.53 7.28 -12.47
C ARG A 57 13.96 6.28 -11.40
N THR A 58 13.99 5.01 -11.79
CA THR A 58 14.67 3.95 -11.04
C THR A 58 16.15 3.92 -11.40
N ASN A 59 17.04 4.00 -10.41
CA ASN A 59 18.49 4.01 -10.60
C ASN A 59 19.20 3.24 -9.46
N ARG A 60 20.48 3.53 -9.20
CA ARG A 60 21.25 2.85 -8.15
C ARG A 60 20.78 3.16 -6.73
N GLU A 61 20.19 4.32 -6.50
CA GLU A 61 19.80 4.85 -5.18
C GLU A 61 18.28 4.90 -5.00
N TYR A 62 17.51 5.01 -6.09
CA TYR A 62 16.06 5.19 -6.08
C TYR A 62 15.31 4.10 -6.85
N ILE A 63 14.09 3.80 -6.41
CA ILE A 63 13.06 3.05 -7.15
C ILE A 63 11.81 3.92 -7.20
N GLU A 64 11.31 4.25 -8.39
CA GLU A 64 10.13 5.13 -8.55
C GLU A 64 10.23 6.45 -7.77
N GLY A 65 11.45 6.97 -7.61
CA GLY A 65 11.71 8.18 -6.82
C GLY A 65 11.73 8.01 -5.29
N PHE A 66 11.63 6.78 -4.78
CA PHE A 66 11.82 6.45 -3.37
C PHE A 66 13.24 5.96 -3.12
N HIS A 67 13.89 6.47 -2.08
CA HIS A 67 15.23 6.02 -1.70
C HIS A 67 15.22 4.55 -1.26
N ILE A 68 16.13 3.74 -1.80
CA ILE A 68 16.18 2.29 -1.54
C ILE A 68 16.37 1.99 -0.05
N GLU A 69 17.16 2.78 0.67
CA GLU A 69 17.33 2.61 2.11
C GLU A 69 16.03 2.85 2.89
N ALA A 70 15.19 3.79 2.43
CA ALA A 70 13.88 4.02 3.03
C ALA A 70 12.96 2.82 2.80
N ILE A 71 12.95 2.25 1.58
CA ILE A 71 12.23 1.01 1.26
C ILE A 71 12.68 -0.15 2.18
N GLN A 72 13.99 -0.31 2.38
CA GLN A 72 14.52 -1.35 3.27
C GLN A 72 14.16 -1.13 4.75
N ARG A 73 14.12 0.13 5.21
CA ARG A 73 13.60 0.46 6.55
C ARG A 73 12.12 0.13 6.66
N GLU A 74 11.36 0.42 5.62
CA GLU A 74 9.91 0.16 5.58
C GLU A 74 9.58 -1.32 5.61
N ILE A 75 10.31 -2.16 4.84
CA ILE A 75 10.18 -3.62 4.92
C ILE A 75 10.46 -4.13 6.34
N ARG A 76 11.50 -3.58 7.01
CA ARG A 76 11.82 -3.94 8.40
C ARG A 76 10.71 -3.53 9.36
N ARG A 77 10.13 -2.34 9.19
CA ARG A 77 8.98 -1.85 9.96
C ARG A 77 7.77 -2.76 9.73
N GLY A 78 7.46 -3.12 8.49
CA GLY A 78 6.34 -3.97 8.12
C GLY A 78 6.32 -5.30 8.87
N LYS A 79 7.47 -5.89 9.20
CA LYS A 79 7.56 -7.16 9.94
C LYS A 79 6.88 -7.14 11.32
N SER A 80 6.69 -5.97 11.94
CA SER A 80 5.95 -5.83 13.21
C SER A 80 4.47 -5.53 13.04
N LEU A 81 4.00 -5.23 11.82
CA LEU A 81 2.63 -4.84 11.52
C LEU A 81 1.85 -6.02 10.98
N LEU A 82 0.73 -6.35 11.63
CA LEU A 82 -0.18 -7.39 11.18
C LEU A 82 -1.22 -6.81 10.23
N CYS A 83 -1.45 -7.50 9.11
CA CYS A 83 -2.52 -7.15 8.20
C CYS A 83 -3.88 -7.37 8.87
N ALA A 84 -4.74 -6.35 8.88
CA ALA A 84 -6.08 -6.48 9.46
C ALA A 84 -7.01 -7.43 8.68
N GLN A 85 -6.66 -7.80 7.44
CA GLN A 85 -7.45 -8.72 6.61
C GLN A 85 -6.95 -10.17 6.63
N CYS A 86 -5.64 -10.41 6.57
CA CYS A 86 -5.07 -11.76 6.52
C CYS A 86 -4.31 -12.17 7.78
N HIS A 87 -4.14 -11.25 8.74
CA HIS A 87 -3.44 -11.42 10.01
C HIS A 87 -1.97 -11.82 9.90
N ALA A 88 -1.39 -11.79 8.70
CA ALA A 88 0.03 -12.01 8.48
C ALA A 88 0.85 -10.72 8.64
N PRO A 89 2.12 -10.81 9.07
CA PRO A 89 3.03 -9.66 9.17
C PRO A 89 3.40 -9.07 7.79
N GLY A 90 3.97 -7.86 7.78
CA GLY A 90 4.43 -7.15 6.57
C GLY A 90 3.46 -6.10 6.04
N ALA A 91 2.44 -5.72 6.81
CA ALA A 91 1.37 -4.86 6.36
C ALA A 91 1.77 -3.38 6.35
N CYS A 92 2.46 -2.92 5.30
CA CYS A 92 2.98 -1.54 5.24
C CYS A 92 1.95 -0.47 4.82
N VAL A 93 0.76 -0.86 4.35
CA VAL A 93 -0.28 0.07 3.90
C VAL A 93 -1.22 0.40 5.06
N GLY A 94 -0.98 1.53 5.73
CA GLY A 94 -1.79 2.05 6.83
C GLY A 94 -2.95 2.92 6.36
N CYS A 95 -4.02 2.97 7.15
CA CYS A 95 -5.07 3.97 6.95
C CYS A 95 -4.53 5.37 7.30
N VAL A 96 -4.79 6.37 6.46
CA VAL A 96 -4.31 7.75 6.63
C VAL A 96 -4.89 8.46 7.86
N VAL A 97 -6.04 8.01 8.37
CA VAL A 97 -6.63 8.53 9.61
C VAL A 97 -5.74 8.14 10.78
N VAL A 98 -5.08 9.12 11.41
CA VAL A 98 -4.05 8.92 12.45
C VAL A 98 -4.49 8.04 13.63
N SER A 99 -5.75 8.15 14.04
CA SER A 99 -6.32 7.34 15.13
C SER A 99 -6.67 5.90 14.73
N CYS A 100 -6.55 5.55 13.44
CA CYS A 100 -6.87 4.23 12.92
C CYS A 100 -5.64 3.31 13.00
N PRO A 101 -5.68 2.22 13.79
CA PRO A 101 -4.53 1.33 13.91
C PRO A 101 -4.43 0.31 12.76
N SER A 102 -5.32 0.38 11.76
CA SER A 102 -5.44 -0.64 10.73
C SER A 102 -4.32 -0.51 9.70
N SER A 103 -3.60 -1.61 9.48
CA SER A 103 -2.61 -1.75 8.42
C SER A 103 -2.91 -2.97 7.56
N PHE A 104 -2.51 -2.92 6.29
CA PHE A 104 -2.81 -3.94 5.30
C PHE A 104 -1.61 -4.19 4.38
N HIS A 105 -1.61 -5.34 3.70
CA HIS A 105 -0.96 -5.42 2.39
C HIS A 105 -1.87 -4.72 1.37
N LEU A 106 -1.32 -4.11 0.32
CA LEU A 106 -2.15 -3.44 -0.71
C LEU A 106 -3.30 -4.31 -1.28
N PRO A 107 -3.07 -5.55 -1.78
CA PRO A 107 -4.17 -6.38 -2.28
C PRO A 107 -5.19 -6.74 -1.19
N CYS A 108 -4.72 -6.86 0.06
CA CYS A 108 -5.59 -7.12 1.20
C CYS A 108 -6.48 -5.92 1.55
N LEU A 109 -5.98 -4.68 1.41
CA LEU A 109 -6.78 -3.47 1.59
C LEU A 109 -7.95 -3.46 0.61
N THR A 110 -7.66 -3.67 -0.68
CA THR A 110 -8.68 -3.73 -1.75
C THR A 110 -9.70 -4.82 -1.46
N LYS A 111 -9.25 -6.03 -1.10
CA LYS A 111 -10.15 -7.15 -0.74
C LYS A 111 -11.04 -6.83 0.47
N ALA A 112 -10.56 -6.03 1.41
CA ALA A 112 -11.32 -5.58 2.58
C ALA A 112 -12.29 -4.43 2.27
N GLY A 113 -12.36 -3.95 1.02
CA GLY A 113 -13.18 -2.80 0.61
C GLY A 113 -12.58 -1.44 1.00
N GLY A 114 -11.27 -1.40 1.27
CA GLY A 114 -10.52 -0.15 1.36
C GLY A 114 -10.07 0.34 -0.01
N VAL A 115 -9.52 1.55 -0.04
CA VAL A 115 -9.07 2.21 -1.26
C VAL A 115 -7.73 2.91 -1.03
N THR A 116 -6.87 2.87 -2.04
CA THR A 116 -5.68 3.74 -2.14
C THR A 116 -5.92 4.71 -3.28
N ILE A 117 -5.74 6.00 -3.01
CA ILE A 117 -5.79 7.04 -4.04
C ILE A 117 -4.37 7.19 -4.55
N PHE A 118 -4.09 6.83 -5.81
CA PHE A 118 -2.74 6.93 -6.40
C PHE A 118 -2.45 8.35 -6.94
N GLU A 119 -2.66 9.34 -6.08
CA GLU A 119 -2.44 10.76 -6.37
C GLU A 119 -1.79 11.43 -5.16
N GLY A 120 -0.92 12.41 -5.42
CA GLY A 120 -0.21 13.15 -4.38
C GLY A 120 0.58 12.22 -3.46
N PRO A 121 0.34 12.22 -2.12
CA PRO A 121 1.07 11.37 -1.17
C PRO A 121 0.56 9.92 -1.10
N PHE A 122 -0.26 9.49 -2.06
CA PHE A 122 -0.78 8.14 -2.18
C PHE A 122 -1.62 7.66 -0.96
N PRO A 123 -2.60 8.44 -0.46
CA PRO A 123 -3.29 8.12 0.78
C PRO A 123 -4.13 6.84 0.65
N SER A 124 -4.08 6.02 1.70
CA SER A 124 -4.85 4.78 1.80
C SER A 124 -5.91 4.88 2.89
N TYR A 125 -7.10 4.38 2.63
CA TYR A 125 -8.25 4.40 3.53
C TYR A 125 -8.79 3.00 3.72
N CYS A 126 -8.95 2.56 4.98
CA CYS A 126 -9.68 1.34 5.26
C CYS A 126 -11.17 1.54 4.93
N LYS A 127 -11.93 0.44 4.76
CA LYS A 127 -13.37 0.50 4.46
C LYS A 127 -14.18 1.48 5.31
N ARG A 128 -13.83 1.63 6.60
CA ARG A 128 -14.53 2.53 7.52
C ARG A 128 -14.28 4.01 7.22
N HIS A 129 -13.10 4.34 6.71
CA HIS A 129 -12.68 5.72 6.44
C HIS A 129 -12.57 6.02 4.94
N ALA A 130 -12.91 5.07 4.08
CA ALA A 130 -12.93 5.28 2.64
C ALA A 130 -13.92 6.40 2.29
N PRO A 131 -13.54 7.35 1.41
CA PRO A 131 -14.47 8.34 0.88
C PRO A 131 -15.68 7.65 0.27
N LYS A 132 -16.88 8.18 0.56
CA LYS A 132 -18.11 7.69 -0.04
C LYS A 132 -18.34 8.41 -1.35
N GLN A 133 -18.44 7.66 -2.45
CA GLN A 133 -18.87 8.23 -3.71
C GLN A 133 -20.40 8.44 -3.65
N VAL A 134 -20.83 9.68 -3.84
CA VAL A 134 -22.25 10.00 -4.03
C VAL A 134 -22.56 9.86 -5.52
N CYS A 135 -23.60 9.07 -5.85
CA CYS A 135 -24.13 9.03 -7.21
C CYS A 135 -25.09 10.21 -7.36
N LEU A 136 -24.62 11.28 -7.99
CA LEU A 136 -25.49 12.39 -8.37
C LEU A 136 -26.24 11.98 -9.63
N PHE A 137 -27.51 11.63 -9.47
CA PHE A 137 -28.40 11.53 -10.62
C PHE A 137 -28.65 12.94 -11.14
N ILE A 138 -27.94 13.33 -12.20
CA ILE A 138 -28.27 14.55 -12.93
C ILE A 138 -29.52 14.24 -13.74
N THR A 139 -30.69 14.46 -13.15
CA THR A 139 -31.91 14.63 -13.94
C THR A 139 -31.81 16.01 -14.57
N GLU A 140 -31.85 16.10 -15.90
CA GLU A 140 -31.87 17.39 -16.57
C GLU A 140 -33.00 18.27 -16.01
N GLY A 141 -32.63 19.39 -15.37
CA GLY A 141 -33.55 20.50 -15.14
C GLY A 141 -34.08 20.78 -13.73
N LEU A 142 -33.57 20.21 -12.63
CA LEU A 142 -34.00 20.64 -11.27
C LEU A 142 -32.84 20.83 -10.27
N PRO A 143 -32.93 21.84 -9.38
CA PRO A 143 -31.83 22.23 -8.50
C PRO A 143 -31.59 21.19 -7.42
N VAL A 144 -30.31 20.95 -7.13
CA VAL A 144 -29.82 20.07 -6.07
C VAL A 144 -30.27 20.64 -4.71
N TYR A 145 -31.13 19.94 -4.00
CA TYR A 145 -31.31 20.15 -2.55
C TYR A 145 -30.67 18.97 -1.81
N GLU A 146 -29.71 19.28 -0.95
CA GLU A 146 -29.15 18.33 0.01
C GLU A 146 -30.22 17.97 1.05
N MET A 147 -30.39 16.67 1.33
CA MET A 147 -31.12 16.17 2.51
C MET A 147 -30.13 15.57 3.50
#